data_AF-A0A966N3R0-F1
#
_entry.id   AF-A0A966N3R0-F1
#
_cell.length_a   1.000
_cell.length_b   1.000
_cell.length_c   1.000
_cell.angle_alpha   90.00
_cell.angle_beta   90.00
_cell.angle_gamma   90.00
#
_symmetry.space_group_name_H-M   'P 1'
#
loop_
_entity.id
_entity.type
_entity.pdbx_description
1 polymer ?
#
loop_
_entity_poly.entity_id
_entity_poly.type
_entity_poly.pdbx_seq_one_letter_code
_entity_poly.pdbx_strand_id
1 'polypeptide(L)'
;MKAFYSDHFVLPLPTGHRFPMAKYKMLRDLVLGLPNVQLHEAPRASDTELILAHDASYVQRVISGTLSEAEQKAIGFPWSEKMVERSRRSVGATIA
;
A
#
# COMPACT_ATOMS: atom_id res chain seq x y z
N MET A 1 -12.71 -14.89 -10.82
CA MET A 1 -12.19 -14.34 -9.55
C MET A 1 -11.49 -13.03 -9.85
N LYS A 2 -11.70 -11.99 -9.05
CA LYS A 2 -10.92 -10.74 -9.17
C LYS A 2 -9.66 -10.83 -8.32
N ALA A 3 -8.56 -10.28 -8.81
CA ALA A 3 -7.32 -10.10 -8.05
C ALA A 3 -6.84 -8.67 -8.25
N PHE A 4 -6.44 -8.01 -7.15
CA PHE A 4 -6.02 -6.62 -7.18
C PHE A 4 -4.51 -6.48 -6.98
N TYR A 5 -3.88 -5.56 -7.72
CA TYR A 5 -2.44 -5.31 -7.65
C TYR A 5 -2.11 -3.83 -7.49
N SER A 6 -0.94 -3.54 -6.89
CA SER A 6 -0.43 -2.19 -6.65
C SER A 6 1.10 -2.14 -6.66
N ASP A 7 1.75 -3.06 -7.40
CA ASP A 7 3.20 -3.31 -7.37
C ASP A 7 4.05 -2.17 -7.94
N HIS A 8 3.48 -1.33 -8.80
CA HIS A 8 4.17 -0.19 -9.41
C HIS A 8 4.23 1.06 -8.51
N PHE A 9 3.52 1.06 -7.37
CA PHE A 9 3.69 2.06 -6.31
C PHE A 9 4.91 1.68 -5.44
N VAL A 10 6.11 1.92 -5.98
CA VAL A 10 7.37 1.50 -5.37
C VAL A 10 7.81 2.45 -4.26
N LEU A 11 8.05 1.90 -3.06
CA LEU A 11 8.55 2.66 -1.92
C LEU A 11 10.02 3.10 -2.16
N PRO A 12 10.38 4.37 -1.90
CA PRO A 12 11.76 4.86 -1.99
C PRO A 12 12.57 4.41 -0.77
N LEU A 13 12.88 3.11 -0.69
CA LEU A 13 13.57 2.52 0.45
C LEU A 13 15.09 2.68 0.30
N PRO A 14 15.83 2.85 1.42
CA PRO A 14 17.29 2.88 1.39
C PRO A 14 17.90 1.60 0.79
N THR A 15 19.08 1.73 0.19
CA THR A 15 19.86 0.59 -0.28
C THR A 15 20.07 -0.42 0.87
N GLY A 16 19.86 -1.71 0.59
CA GLY A 16 19.98 -2.77 1.59
C GLY A 16 18.74 -3.01 2.45
N HIS A 17 17.64 -2.25 2.24
CA HIS A 17 16.38 -2.51 2.93
C HIS A 17 15.82 -3.91 2.60
N ARG A 18 15.33 -4.64 3.62
CA ARG A 18 14.92 -6.06 3.51
C ARG A 18 13.52 -6.29 2.93
N PHE A 19 12.79 -5.22 2.60
CA PHE A 19 11.41 -5.35 2.10
C PHE A 19 11.41 -5.83 0.65
N PRO A 20 10.83 -7.00 0.34
CA PRO A 20 10.98 -7.64 -0.98
C PRO A 20 9.99 -7.04 -1.99
N MET A 21 10.18 -5.78 -2.40
CA MET A 21 9.30 -5.08 -3.34
C MET A 21 9.11 -5.85 -4.65
N ALA A 22 10.18 -6.44 -5.18
CA ALA A 22 10.15 -7.19 -6.44
C ALA A 22 9.18 -8.39 -6.43
N LYS A 23 8.94 -8.98 -5.25
CA LYS A 23 8.05 -10.13 -5.08
C LYS A 23 6.63 -9.85 -5.58
N TYR A 24 6.13 -8.63 -5.39
CA TYR A 24 4.76 -8.27 -5.76
C TYR A 24 4.57 -8.22 -7.28
N LYS A 25 5.54 -7.65 -8.01
CA LYS A 25 5.52 -7.67 -9.49
C LYS A 25 5.60 -9.11 -10.00
N MET A 26 6.54 -9.89 -9.47
CA MET A 26 6.70 -11.30 -9.86
C MET A 26 5.42 -12.11 -9.64
N LEU A 27 4.74 -11.92 -8.51
CA LEU A 27 3.46 -12.57 -8.23
C LEU A 27 2.37 -12.15 -9.22
N ARG A 28 2.24 -10.84 -9.50
CA ARG A 28 1.25 -10.35 -10.47
C ARG A 28 1.48 -10.97 -11.85
N ASP A 29 2.73 -11.01 -12.31
CA ASP A 29 3.08 -11.56 -13.62
C ASP A 29 2.76 -13.07 -13.70
N LEU A 30 2.96 -13.83 -12.61
CA LEU A 30 2.53 -15.24 -12.54
C LEU A 30 1.01 -15.39 -12.56
N VAL A 31 0.28 -14.51 -11.88
CA VAL A 31 -1.19 -14.55 -11.80
C VAL A 31 -1.85 -14.15 -13.12
N LEU A 32 -1.21 -13.30 -13.93
CA LEU A 32 -1.74 -12.84 -15.22
C LEU A 32 -2.06 -13.99 -16.19
N GLY A 33 -1.32 -15.10 -16.11
CA GLY A 33 -1.53 -16.27 -16.97
C GLY A 33 -2.58 -17.26 -16.45
N LEU A 34 -3.17 -17.04 -15.27
CA LEU A 34 -4.10 -17.99 -14.68
C LEU A 34 -5.50 -17.88 -15.31
N PRO A 35 -6.10 -19.00 -15.74
CA PRO A 35 -7.48 -18.97 -16.22
C PRO A 35 -8.41 -18.55 -15.08
N ASN A 36 -9.46 -17.80 -15.41
CA ASN A 36 -10.50 -17.33 -14.48
C ASN A 36 -10.04 -16.30 -13.42
N VAL A 37 -8.85 -15.70 -13.56
CA VAL A 37 -8.43 -14.54 -12.77
C VAL A 37 -8.51 -13.27 -13.61
N GLN A 38 -9.21 -12.26 -13.10
CA GLN A 38 -9.25 -10.91 -13.67
C GLN A 38 -8.40 -10.00 -12.79
N LEU A 39 -7.28 -9.53 -13.32
CA LEU A 39 -6.42 -8.59 -12.63
C LEU A 39 -6.94 -7.16 -12.79
N HIS A 40 -7.01 -6.46 -11.67
CA HIS A 40 -7.39 -5.06 -11.61
C HIS A 40 -6.34 -4.28 -10.83
N GLU A 41 -6.03 -3.06 -11.24
CA GLU A 41 -5.31 -2.16 -10.36
C GLU A 41 -6.17 -1.89 -9.12
N ALA A 42 -5.55 -1.98 -7.95
CA ALA A 42 -6.24 -1.74 -6.69
C ALA A 42 -6.80 -0.31 -6.64
N PRO A 43 -8.07 -0.10 -6.26
CA PRO A 43 -8.57 1.25 -6.02
C PRO A 43 -7.87 1.85 -4.79
N ARG A 44 -7.92 3.17 -4.68
CA ARG A 44 -7.39 3.89 -3.51
C ARG A 44 -8.49 4.01 -2.46
N ALA A 45 -8.26 3.52 -1.24
CA ALA A 45 -9.16 3.80 -0.12
C ALA A 45 -9.23 5.31 0.16
N SER A 46 -10.44 5.82 0.33
CA SER A 46 -10.76 7.18 0.74
C SER A 46 -10.46 7.44 2.22
N ASP A 47 -10.34 8.70 2.60
CA ASP A 47 -10.09 9.08 4.00
C ASP A 47 -11.24 8.61 4.90
N THR A 48 -12.48 8.74 4.39
CA THR A 48 -13.69 8.28 5.07
C THR A 48 -13.72 6.78 5.30
N GLU A 49 -13.19 5.96 4.38
CA GLU A 49 -13.05 4.52 4.57
C GLU A 49 -11.97 4.19 5.60
N LEU A 50 -10.84 4.91 5.58
CA LEU A 50 -9.73 4.67 6.51
C LEU A 50 -10.12 4.98 7.96
N ILE A 51 -10.88 6.05 8.20
CA ILE A 51 -11.30 6.45 9.56
C ILE A 51 -12.35 5.53 10.18
N LEU A 52 -12.90 4.56 9.43
CA LEU A 52 -13.76 3.52 10.00
C LEU A 52 -12.98 2.57 10.93
N ALA A 53 -11.66 2.45 10.74
CA ALA A 53 -10.79 1.56 11.50
C ALA A 53 -9.61 2.26 12.20
N HIS A 54 -9.33 3.52 11.83
CA HIS A 54 -8.21 4.29 12.36
C HIS A 54 -8.67 5.61 12.96
N ASP A 55 -7.93 6.10 13.96
CA ASP A 55 -8.13 7.45 14.47
C ASP A 55 -7.95 8.50 13.36
N ALA A 56 -8.88 9.46 13.29
CA ALA A 56 -8.89 10.48 12.24
C ALA A 56 -7.63 11.35 12.27
N SER A 57 -7.10 11.68 13.46
CA SER A 57 -5.87 12.46 13.59
C SER A 57 -4.65 11.67 13.08
N TYR A 58 -4.61 10.36 13.33
CA TYR A 58 -3.57 9.49 12.81
C TYR A 58 -3.61 9.42 11.28
N VAL A 59 -4.79 9.20 10.70
CA VAL A 59 -4.97 9.20 9.23
C VAL A 59 -4.47 10.51 8.63
N GLN A 60 -4.84 11.65 9.20
CA GLN A 60 -4.34 12.94 8.72
C GLN A 60 -2.81 13.06 8.81
N ARG A 61 -2.18 12.67 9.94
CA ARG A 61 -0.72 12.71 10.07
C ARG A 61 0.01 11.81 9.07
N VAL A 62 -0.53 10.63 8.78
CA VAL A 62 0.01 9.72 7.75
C VAL A 62 -0.02 10.42 6.38
N ILE A 63 -1.14 11.08 6.04
CA ILE A 63 -1.33 11.70 4.72
C ILE A 63 -0.48 12.95 4.57
N SER A 64 -0.40 13.79 5.60
CA SER A 64 0.33 15.05 5.60
C SER A 64 1.84 14.89 5.82
N GLY A 65 2.32 13.70 6.15
CA GLY A 65 3.73 13.45 6.42
C GLY A 65 4.22 14.00 7.75
N THR A 66 3.33 14.17 8.71
CA THR A 66 3.65 14.69 10.04
C THR A 66 3.69 13.59 11.10
N LEU A 67 4.04 12.36 10.71
CA LEU A 67 4.27 11.25 11.62
C LEU A 67 5.55 11.47 12.42
N SER A 68 5.48 11.21 13.72
CA SER A 68 6.67 11.13 14.58
C SER A 68 7.63 10.04 14.13
N GLU A 69 8.90 10.14 14.54
CA GLU A 69 9.87 9.07 14.28
C GLU A 69 9.44 7.72 14.89
N ALA A 70 8.78 7.75 16.05
CA ALA A 70 8.26 6.56 16.71
C ALA A 70 7.17 5.88 15.87
N GLU A 71 6.22 6.66 15.32
CA GLU A 71 5.19 6.14 14.42
C GLU A 71 5.79 5.56 13.13
N GLN A 72 6.77 6.24 12.52
CA GLN A 72 7.45 5.72 11.31
C GLN A 72 8.21 4.42 11.61
N LYS A 73 8.91 4.33 12.76
CA LYS A 73 9.57 3.10 13.23
C LYS A 73 8.56 1.97 13.46
N ALA A 74 7.40 2.27 14.03
CA ALA A 74 6.34 1.28 14.25
C ALA A 74 5.72 0.77 12.94
N ILE A 75 5.54 1.65 11.95
CA ILE A 75 5.10 1.28 10.59
C ILE A 75 6.16 0.42 9.88
N GLY A 76 7.44 0.62 10.20
CA GLY A 76 8.56 -0.09 9.58
C GLY A 76 8.99 0.47 8.23
N PHE A 77 8.52 1.66 7.87
CA PHE A 77 8.89 2.37 6.64
C PHE A 77 9.12 3.86 6.89
N PRO A 78 10.13 4.47 6.24
CA PRO A 78 10.23 5.92 6.21
C PRO A 78 9.01 6.50 5.49
N TRP A 79 8.57 7.66 5.95
CA TRP A 79 7.48 8.36 5.29
C TRP A 79 7.85 8.80 3.87
N SER A 80 6.90 8.62 2.94
CA SER A 80 6.94 9.18 1.59
C SER A 80 5.53 9.15 1.00
N GLU A 81 5.24 10.01 0.02
CA GLU A 81 3.95 9.99 -0.70
C GLU A 81 3.66 8.61 -1.31
N LYS A 82 4.70 7.92 -1.81
CA LYS A 82 4.57 6.56 -2.35
C LYS A 82 4.20 5.53 -1.29
N MET A 83 4.64 5.72 -0.03
CA MET A 83 4.21 4.90 1.10
C MET A 83 2.73 5.10 1.41
N VAL A 84 2.26 6.34 1.41
CA VAL A 84 0.84 6.66 1.62
C VAL A 84 -0.01 6.04 0.50
N GLU A 85 0.35 6.26 -0.76
CA GLU A 85 -0.42 5.75 -1.90
C GLU A 85 -0.45 4.23 -1.92
N ARG A 86 0.68 3.56 -1.74
CA ARG A 86 0.74 2.09 -1.70
C ARG A 86 -0.10 1.52 -0.55
N SER A 87 -0.08 2.16 0.62
CA SER A 87 -0.86 1.72 1.79
C SER A 87 -2.36 1.83 1.53
N ARG A 88 -2.81 2.94 0.93
CA ARG A 88 -4.22 3.13 0.54
C ARG A 88 -4.69 2.15 -0.51
N ARG A 89 -3.85 1.82 -1.47
CA ARG A 89 -4.13 0.80 -2.50
C ARG A 89 -4.27 -0.58 -1.87
N SER A 90 -3.45 -0.90 -0.87
CA SER A 90 -3.58 -2.17 -0.12
C SER A 90 -4.91 -2.29 0.60
N VAL A 91 -5.39 -1.20 1.22
CA VAL A 91 -6.71 -1.17 1.87
C VAL A 91 -7.83 -1.20 0.83
N GLY A 92 -7.74 -0.40 -0.23
CA GLY A 92 -8.76 -0.37 -1.28
C GLY A 92 -8.92 -1.71 -1.99
N ALA A 93 -7.83 -2.45 -2.21
CA ALA A 93 -7.87 -3.83 -2.69
C ALA A 93 -8.58 -4.81 -1.75
N THR A 94 -8.59 -4.53 -0.44
CA THR A 94 -9.25 -5.38 0.56
C THR A 94 -10.75 -5.09 0.64
N ILE A 95 -11.16 -3.85 0.35
CA ILE A 95 -12.56 -3.41 0.37
C ILE A 95 -13.31 -3.83 -0.91
N ALA A 96 -12.62 -3.80 -2.07
CA ALA A 96 -13.19 -4.03 -3.40
C ALA A 96 -13.42 -5.51 -3.76
#